data_AF-A0A954W3J0-F1
#
_entry.id   AF-A0A954W3J0-F1
#
_cell.length_a   1.000
_cell.length_b   1.000
_cell.length_c   1.000
_cell.angle_alpha   90.00
_cell.angle_beta   90.00
_cell.angle_gamma   90.00
#
_symmetry.space_group_name_H-M   'P 1'
#
loop_
_entity.id
_entity.type
_entity.pdbx_description
1 polymer ?
#
loop_
_entity_poly.entity_id
_entity_poly.type
_entity_poly.pdbx_seq_one_letter_code
_entity_poly.pdbx_strand_id
1 'polypeptide(L)'
;MANRIRVRLVVLLLLAAGSWPVRAEPYTPRNFENDIIPILTRFGCNTSGCHGKAEGQNGFKLSVFGFDPEADYEAIVHEGRGRRVFPASPTASLFLRKACGDVPHGGGVRIDRQRPEYERLRAWIAVGMPFGSVDDPVIERIAVEPRERQLAMGDRQPLLVTAYWSDGRTEDVTATATYQSNNEALAAVDENGLVSIGQTPGAVAVMASYLGQVDVFQALIPRGETTEVSELGPAPVGSSGASHQIDELVLRRLAKLNIAPSPICDDVTFLRRVYLDVIGTLPTADEARRFLADEGPDRRQRVVDELLERPEFADYWALKWSDLLRVNRRVLGREGAYTYYRWIHDSFAANKPLDQFARELLTAEGPLSESPAGQFYKVVPKPNEMASTVSQVFLGVR
;
A
#
# COMPACT_ATOMS: atom_id res chain seq x y z
N MET A 1 -47.72 -10.70 -49.16
CA MET A 1 -47.31 -9.84 -48.04
C MET A 1 -46.13 -10.50 -47.34
N ALA A 2 -44.91 -10.11 -47.74
CA ALA A 2 -43.67 -10.74 -47.28
C ALA A 2 -42.90 -9.72 -46.42
N ASN A 3 -42.66 -10.07 -45.16
CA ASN A 3 -42.02 -9.21 -44.17
C ASN A 3 -40.50 -9.43 -44.23
N ARG A 4 -39.77 -8.45 -44.76
CA ARG A 4 -38.29 -8.49 -44.89
C ARG A 4 -37.64 -8.05 -43.58
N ILE A 5 -36.97 -8.99 -42.91
CA ILE A 5 -36.08 -8.73 -41.77
C ILE A 5 -34.83 -8.00 -42.30
N ARG A 6 -34.58 -6.79 -41.81
CA ARG A 6 -33.36 -6.01 -42.08
C ARG A 6 -32.22 -6.53 -41.22
N VAL A 7 -31.27 -7.23 -41.82
CA VAL A 7 -29.97 -7.53 -41.22
C VAL A 7 -29.14 -6.23 -41.19
N ARG A 8 -28.82 -5.72 -40.01
CA ARG A 8 -27.84 -4.63 -39.84
C ARG A 8 -26.44 -5.23 -39.96
N LEU A 9 -25.78 -4.94 -41.08
CA LEU A 9 -24.36 -5.20 -41.29
C LEU A 9 -23.56 -4.26 -40.37
N VAL A 10 -22.97 -4.79 -39.29
CA VAL A 10 -21.97 -4.06 -38.49
C VAL A 10 -20.66 -4.14 -39.27
N VAL A 11 -20.26 -3.02 -39.86
CA VAL A 11 -18.94 -2.87 -40.47
C VAL A 11 -17.93 -2.74 -39.33
N LEU A 12 -17.13 -3.79 -39.10
CA LEU A 12 -15.91 -3.71 -38.30
C LEU A 12 -14.90 -2.84 -39.07
N LEU A 13 -14.74 -1.60 -38.65
CA LEU A 13 -13.59 -0.78 -39.03
C LEU A 13 -12.36 -1.31 -38.27
N LEU A 14 -11.57 -2.14 -38.96
CA LEU A 14 -10.19 -2.42 -38.61
C LEU A 14 -9.40 -1.11 -38.67
N LEU A 15 -9.27 -0.43 -37.52
CA LEU A 15 -8.29 0.63 -37.36
C LEU A 15 -6.91 -0.02 -37.36
N ALA A 16 -6.23 0.04 -38.52
CA ALA A 16 -4.81 -0.19 -38.60
C ALA A 16 -4.12 0.78 -37.64
N ALA A 17 -3.38 0.23 -36.68
CA ALA A 17 -2.50 0.98 -35.78
C ALA A 17 -1.35 1.60 -36.61
N GLY A 18 -1.62 2.74 -37.24
CA GLY A 18 -0.60 3.63 -37.74
C GLY A 18 0.01 4.33 -36.54
N SER A 19 1.25 3.99 -36.21
CA SER A 19 2.08 4.74 -35.28
C SER A 19 2.37 6.11 -35.89
N TRP A 20 1.51 7.10 -35.60
CA TRP A 20 1.90 8.48 -35.80
C TRP A 20 3.02 8.80 -34.82
N PRO A 21 4.21 9.27 -35.28
CA PRO A 21 5.20 9.77 -34.36
C PRO A 21 4.62 11.02 -33.73
N VAL A 22 4.22 10.92 -32.46
CA VAL A 22 4.02 12.09 -31.61
C VAL A 22 5.39 12.77 -31.55
N ARG A 23 5.53 13.87 -32.29
CA ARG A 23 6.69 14.74 -32.16
C ARG A 23 6.61 15.28 -30.73
N ALA A 24 7.52 14.84 -29.86
CA ALA A 24 7.65 15.42 -28.54
C ALA A 24 7.88 16.92 -28.72
N GLU A 25 6.93 17.74 -28.26
CA GLU A 25 7.12 19.18 -28.11
C GLU A 25 8.44 19.40 -27.34
N PRO A 26 9.27 20.38 -27.75
CA PRO A 26 10.50 20.67 -27.04
C PRO A 26 10.18 21.00 -25.58
N TYR A 27 10.59 20.10 -24.69
CA TYR A 27 10.43 20.25 -23.24
C TYR A 27 11.04 21.60 -22.81
N THR A 28 10.20 22.46 -22.24
CA THR A 28 10.65 23.69 -21.59
C THR A 28 10.68 23.40 -20.09
N PRO A 29 11.86 23.23 -19.47
CA PRO A 29 11.95 23.04 -18.02
C PRO A 29 11.40 24.25 -17.31
N ARG A 30 10.35 24.08 -16.50
CA ARG A 30 9.69 25.20 -15.81
C ARG A 30 9.67 25.01 -14.31
N ASN A 31 9.63 23.77 -13.83
CA ASN A 31 9.40 23.51 -12.42
C ASN A 31 10.25 22.34 -11.91
N PHE A 32 11.05 22.57 -10.89
CA PHE A 32 11.95 21.59 -10.30
C PHE A 32 11.19 20.42 -9.65
N GLU A 33 10.15 20.71 -8.89
CA GLU A 33 9.34 19.68 -8.24
C GLU A 33 8.67 18.78 -9.29
N ASN A 34 7.97 19.36 -10.26
CA ASN A 34 7.20 18.61 -11.23
C ASN A 34 8.07 17.85 -12.25
N ASP A 35 9.21 18.43 -12.63
CA ASP A 35 9.99 17.89 -13.74
C ASP A 35 11.24 17.11 -13.32
N ILE A 36 11.83 17.43 -12.17
CA ILE A 36 13.15 16.93 -11.77
C ILE A 36 13.03 15.89 -10.66
N ILE A 37 12.22 16.14 -9.63
CA ILE A 37 12.02 15.19 -8.54
C ILE A 37 11.55 13.80 -9.02
N PRO A 38 10.61 13.66 -9.97
CA PRO A 38 10.18 12.33 -10.43
C PRO A 38 11.34 11.52 -11.01
N ILE A 39 12.25 12.18 -11.72
CA ILE A 39 13.45 11.53 -12.26
C ILE A 39 14.34 11.04 -11.11
N LEU A 40 14.58 11.87 -10.11
CA LEU A 40 15.42 11.50 -8.96
C LEU A 40 14.83 10.32 -8.18
N THR A 41 13.52 10.32 -7.98
CA THR A 41 12.80 9.22 -7.33
C THR A 41 12.84 7.95 -8.17
N ARG A 42 12.58 8.05 -9.48
CA ARG A 42 12.61 6.92 -10.40
C ARG A 42 13.93 6.18 -10.42
N PHE A 43 15.04 6.92 -10.46
CA PHE A 43 16.38 6.35 -10.49
C PHE A 43 16.99 6.13 -9.10
N GLY A 44 16.17 6.27 -8.05
CA GLY A 44 16.52 5.92 -6.68
C GLY A 44 17.48 6.89 -5.98
N CYS A 45 17.74 8.07 -6.54
CA CYS A 45 18.72 9.04 -6.03
C CYS A 45 18.34 9.58 -4.65
N ASN A 46 17.06 9.86 -4.43
CA ASN A 46 16.50 10.42 -3.18
C ASN A 46 15.84 9.33 -2.30
N THR A 47 16.16 8.06 -2.51
CA THR A 47 15.69 6.96 -1.64
C THR A 47 16.50 6.88 -0.36
N SER A 48 15.95 6.24 0.68
CA SER A 48 16.62 6.05 1.97
C SER A 48 17.94 5.25 1.89
N GLY A 49 18.13 4.47 0.83
CA GLY A 49 19.39 3.76 0.53
C GLY A 49 20.47 4.62 -0.15
N CYS A 50 20.12 5.82 -0.62
CA CYS A 50 21.01 6.72 -1.35
C CYS A 50 21.11 8.10 -0.65
N HIS A 51 20.90 9.20 -1.38
CA HIS A 51 20.99 10.56 -0.81
C HIS A 51 19.80 10.94 0.06
N GLY A 52 18.69 10.19 0.00
CA GLY A 52 17.54 10.32 0.90
C GLY A 52 17.79 9.79 2.31
N LYS A 53 18.94 9.19 2.59
CA LYS A 53 19.25 8.72 3.96
C LYS A 53 19.25 9.90 4.95
N ALA A 54 18.91 9.65 6.22
CA ALA A 54 18.83 10.68 7.26
C ALA A 54 20.08 11.58 7.35
N GLU A 55 21.28 11.02 7.18
CA GLU A 55 22.55 11.75 7.18
C GLU A 55 23.01 12.22 5.77
N GLY A 56 22.28 11.86 4.72
CA GLY A 56 22.72 11.97 3.32
C GLY A 56 23.90 11.06 3.01
N GLN A 57 24.60 11.34 1.90
CA GLN A 57 25.84 10.67 1.53
C GLN A 57 26.92 11.66 1.10
N ASN A 58 28.09 11.57 1.72
CA ASN A 58 29.27 12.39 1.39
C ASN A 58 28.98 13.91 1.39
N GLY A 59 28.18 14.38 2.36
CA GLY A 59 27.79 15.79 2.45
C GLY A 59 26.83 16.24 1.34
N PHE A 60 26.06 15.31 0.76
CA PHE A 60 24.95 15.59 -0.14
C PHE A 60 23.71 14.83 0.35
N LYS A 61 22.69 15.58 0.76
CA LYS A 61 21.45 15.04 1.30
C LYS A 61 20.29 15.53 0.45
N LEU A 62 19.38 14.60 0.14
CA LEU A 62 18.08 14.88 -0.43
C LEU A 62 17.02 14.45 0.58
N SER A 63 15.83 15.00 0.46
CA SER A 63 14.62 14.57 1.15
C SER A 63 14.23 13.17 0.66
N VAL A 64 13.67 12.35 1.55
CA VAL A 64 13.24 11.00 1.18
C VAL A 64 12.09 11.10 0.18
N PHE A 65 12.28 10.49 -1.01
CA PHE A 65 11.30 10.48 -2.10
C PHE A 65 10.86 11.86 -2.61
N GLY A 66 11.60 12.93 -2.31
CA GLY A 66 11.26 14.28 -2.74
C GLY A 66 10.22 14.99 -1.88
N PHE A 67 10.07 14.60 -0.62
CA PHE A 67 9.10 15.19 0.32
C PHE A 67 9.35 16.68 0.63
N ASP A 68 10.58 17.18 0.45
CA ASP A 68 10.93 18.59 0.65
C ASP A 68 11.67 19.13 -0.59
N PRO A 69 10.93 19.60 -1.61
CA PRO A 69 11.49 20.09 -2.87
C PRO A 69 12.41 21.30 -2.72
N GLU A 70 12.13 22.20 -1.76
CA GLU A 70 12.94 23.39 -1.53
C GLU A 70 14.31 22.99 -0.97
N ALA A 71 14.35 22.10 0.02
CA ALA A 71 15.61 21.57 0.54
C ALA A 71 16.40 20.79 -0.53
N ASP A 72 15.71 20.01 -1.37
CA ASP A 72 16.35 19.29 -2.48
C ASP A 72 16.97 20.22 -3.52
N TYR A 73 16.26 21.30 -3.86
CA TYR A 73 16.75 22.32 -4.76
C TYR A 73 17.99 23.01 -4.19
N GLU A 74 17.93 23.48 -2.94
CA GLU A 74 19.07 24.10 -2.24
C GLU A 74 20.30 23.17 -2.22
N ALA A 75 20.08 21.88 -1.94
CA ALA A 75 21.15 20.89 -1.92
C ALA A 75 21.80 20.66 -3.29
N ILE A 76 21.02 20.69 -4.37
CA ILE A 76 21.51 20.50 -5.74
C ILE A 76 22.14 21.78 -6.28
N VAL A 77 21.52 22.93 -6.09
CA VAL A 77 21.83 24.18 -6.80
C VAL A 77 22.80 25.07 -6.03
N HIS A 78 22.66 25.17 -4.71
CA HIS A 78 23.35 26.21 -3.92
C HIS A 78 24.44 25.67 -3.00
N GLU A 79 24.21 24.51 -2.39
CA GLU A 79 25.19 23.89 -1.49
C GLU A 79 26.56 23.65 -2.15
N GLY A 80 27.61 23.66 -1.32
CA GLY A 80 28.98 23.48 -1.81
C GLY A 80 29.41 24.55 -2.80
N ARG A 81 28.83 25.76 -2.68
CA ARG A 81 29.04 26.92 -3.57
C ARG A 81 28.62 26.63 -5.02
N GLY A 82 27.50 25.92 -5.19
CA GLY A 82 26.93 25.58 -6.50
C GLY A 82 27.76 24.60 -7.33
N ARG A 83 28.72 23.89 -6.73
CA ARG A 83 29.66 23.00 -7.44
C ARG A 83 29.01 21.83 -8.21
N ARG A 84 27.73 21.56 -7.99
CA ARG A 84 27.03 20.37 -8.52
C ARG A 84 26.42 20.61 -9.90
N VAL A 85 25.98 21.84 -10.18
CA VAL A 85 25.35 22.25 -11.44
C VAL A 85 26.18 23.34 -12.12
N PHE A 86 26.32 23.28 -13.44
CA PHE A 86 27.08 24.26 -14.21
C PHE A 86 26.32 24.67 -15.48
N PRO A 87 25.49 25.74 -15.43
CA PRO A 87 24.63 26.16 -16.55
C PRO A 87 25.38 26.44 -17.86
N ALA A 88 26.57 27.03 -17.76
CA ALA A 88 27.37 27.38 -18.94
C ALA A 88 27.93 26.15 -19.67
N SER A 89 28.00 25.00 -19.01
CA SER A 89 28.32 23.71 -19.63
C SER A 89 27.57 22.60 -18.88
N PRO A 90 26.27 22.37 -19.21
CA PRO A 90 25.42 21.48 -18.44
C PRO A 90 25.98 20.07 -18.30
N THR A 91 26.57 19.53 -19.38
CA THR A 91 27.18 18.19 -19.39
C THR A 91 28.43 18.09 -18.50
N ALA A 92 29.09 19.20 -18.17
CA ALA A 92 30.20 19.23 -17.22
C ALA A 92 29.76 19.25 -15.75
N SER A 93 28.45 19.45 -15.48
CA SER A 93 27.87 19.42 -14.13
C SER A 93 28.19 18.12 -13.43
N LEU A 94 28.73 18.19 -12.21
CA LEU A 94 29.02 17.01 -11.39
C LEU A 94 27.77 16.15 -11.19
N PHE A 95 26.60 16.79 -11.07
CA PHE A 95 25.30 16.14 -10.96
C PHE A 95 25.03 15.16 -12.11
N LEU A 96 25.12 15.61 -13.37
CA LEU A 96 24.94 14.76 -14.54
C LEU A 96 26.05 13.73 -14.68
N ARG A 97 27.30 14.14 -14.48
CA ARG A 97 28.47 13.26 -14.64
C ARG A 97 28.45 12.08 -13.66
N LYS A 98 27.99 12.29 -12.43
CA LYS A 98 27.81 11.22 -11.44
C LYS A 98 26.63 10.33 -11.81
N ALA A 99 25.52 10.91 -12.26
CA ALA A 99 24.33 10.16 -12.67
C ALA A 99 24.60 9.21 -13.84
N CYS A 100 25.34 9.65 -14.87
CA CYS A 100 25.65 8.84 -16.05
C CYS A 100 26.98 8.06 -15.96
N GLY A 101 27.72 8.16 -14.85
CA GLY A 101 28.94 7.40 -14.60
C GLY A 101 30.22 7.92 -15.26
N ASP A 102 30.24 9.16 -15.76
CA ASP A 102 31.49 9.80 -16.25
C ASP A 102 32.54 10.00 -15.17
N VAL A 103 32.09 10.05 -13.93
CA VAL A 103 32.95 10.12 -12.75
C VAL A 103 32.51 9.06 -11.75
N PRO A 104 33.45 8.45 -11.00
CA PRO A 104 33.12 7.36 -10.07
C PRO A 104 32.02 7.77 -9.10
N HIS A 105 30.94 6.99 -9.03
CA HIS A 105 29.81 7.21 -8.14
C HIS A 105 29.52 5.92 -7.37
N GLY A 106 29.40 6.00 -6.04
CA GLY A 106 29.17 4.82 -5.20
C GLY A 106 27.87 4.09 -5.51
N GLY A 107 26.87 4.79 -6.07
CA GLY A 107 25.62 4.19 -6.55
C GLY A 107 25.70 3.60 -7.96
N GLY A 108 26.86 3.62 -8.62
CA GLY A 108 27.00 3.22 -10.02
C GLY A 108 26.35 4.20 -11.00
N VAL A 109 26.16 3.74 -12.24
CA VAL A 109 25.39 4.46 -13.26
C VAL A 109 23.91 4.42 -12.88
N ARG A 110 23.29 5.59 -12.77
CA ARG A 110 21.87 5.74 -12.45
C ARG A 110 21.04 6.08 -13.67
N ILE A 111 21.51 7.00 -14.51
CA ILE A 111 20.78 7.51 -15.68
C ILE A 111 21.70 7.47 -16.89
N ASP A 112 21.41 6.63 -17.88
CA ASP A 112 22.16 6.59 -19.13
C ASP A 112 21.92 7.86 -19.96
N ARG A 113 22.93 8.32 -20.72
CA ARG A 113 22.84 9.53 -21.54
C ARG A 113 21.81 9.47 -22.66
N GLN A 114 21.47 8.27 -23.11
CA GLN A 114 20.51 8.05 -24.19
C GLN A 114 19.06 8.12 -23.69
N ARG A 115 18.85 8.18 -22.37
CA ARG A 115 17.53 8.27 -21.75
C ARG A 115 16.95 9.69 -21.88
N PRO A 116 15.65 9.85 -22.20
CA PRO A 116 14.98 11.14 -22.20
C PRO A 116 15.12 11.91 -20.88
N GLU A 117 15.18 11.18 -19.75
CA GLU A 117 15.31 11.76 -18.42
C GLU A 117 16.66 12.46 -18.22
N TYR A 118 17.76 11.95 -18.81
CA TYR A 118 19.05 12.64 -18.80
C TYR A 118 18.97 13.98 -19.51
N GLU A 119 18.34 13.99 -20.68
CA GLU A 119 18.15 15.21 -21.47
C GLU A 119 17.27 16.22 -20.73
N ARG A 120 16.24 15.76 -20.01
CA ARG A 120 15.39 16.60 -19.17
C ARG A 120 16.20 17.32 -18.08
N LEU A 121 17.05 16.59 -17.36
CA LEU A 121 17.95 17.17 -16.35
C LEU A 121 18.94 18.16 -16.99
N ARG A 122 19.52 17.80 -18.14
CA ARG A 122 20.47 18.65 -18.87
C ARG A 122 19.83 19.96 -19.34
N ALA A 123 18.62 19.88 -19.89
CA ALA A 123 17.86 21.04 -20.34
C ALA A 123 17.52 21.98 -19.17
N TRP A 124 17.11 21.42 -18.02
CA TRP A 124 16.85 22.20 -16.79
C TRP A 124 18.08 22.97 -16.32
N ILE A 125 19.26 22.34 -16.33
CA ILE A 125 20.52 23.03 -16.00
C ILE A 125 20.84 24.11 -17.05
N ALA A 126 20.61 23.83 -18.34
CA ALA A 126 20.93 24.75 -19.43
C ALA A 126 20.14 26.06 -19.37
N VAL A 127 18.90 26.03 -18.88
CA VAL A 127 18.03 27.21 -18.74
C VAL A 127 18.21 27.93 -17.39
N GLY A 128 19.17 27.50 -16.57
CA GLY A 128 19.49 28.16 -15.29
C GLY A 128 18.73 27.61 -14.08
N MET A 129 18.33 26.33 -14.11
CA MET A 129 17.70 25.63 -12.99
C MET A 129 16.51 26.37 -12.36
N PRO A 130 15.44 26.71 -13.10
CA PRO A 130 14.26 27.31 -12.49
C PRO A 130 13.69 26.38 -11.41
N PHE A 131 13.34 26.95 -10.25
CA PHE A 131 12.64 26.23 -9.20
C PHE A 131 11.17 26.04 -9.56
N GLY A 132 10.50 27.10 -10.01
CA GLY A 132 9.06 27.12 -10.29
C GLY A 132 8.43 28.40 -9.74
N SER A 133 7.12 28.52 -9.90
CA SER A 133 6.26 29.56 -9.32
C SER A 133 5.27 28.94 -8.35
N VAL A 134 4.76 29.74 -7.42
CA VAL A 134 3.65 29.36 -6.53
C VAL A 134 2.33 29.10 -7.29
N ASP A 135 2.23 29.62 -8.51
CA ASP A 135 1.08 29.42 -9.40
C ASP A 135 1.23 28.17 -10.29
N ASP A 136 2.35 27.45 -10.21
CA ASP A 136 2.53 26.24 -11.00
C ASP A 136 1.55 25.15 -10.56
N PRO A 137 1.04 24.34 -11.51
CA PRO A 137 0.14 23.25 -11.18
C PRO A 137 0.79 22.26 -10.22
N VAL A 138 0.06 21.84 -9.20
CA VAL A 138 0.48 20.79 -8.27
C VAL A 138 -0.24 19.50 -8.61
N ILE A 139 0.40 18.36 -8.34
CA ILE A 139 -0.25 17.07 -8.54
C ILE A 139 -1.35 16.88 -7.49
N GLU A 140 -2.53 16.45 -7.93
CA GLU A 140 -3.64 16.13 -7.03
C GLU A 140 -3.71 14.64 -6.74
N ARG A 141 -3.48 13.80 -7.77
CA ARG A 141 -3.51 12.34 -7.67
C ARG A 141 -2.88 11.67 -8.88
N ILE A 142 -2.62 10.37 -8.76
CA ILE A 142 -2.44 9.48 -9.91
C ILE A 142 -3.60 8.49 -10.02
N ALA A 143 -3.76 7.90 -11.20
CA ALA A 143 -4.61 6.72 -11.42
C ALA A 143 -3.83 5.66 -12.20
N VAL A 144 -3.90 4.42 -11.73
CA VAL A 144 -3.36 3.25 -12.43
C VAL A 144 -4.48 2.52 -13.16
N GLU A 145 -4.33 2.34 -14.46
CA GLU A 145 -5.30 1.63 -15.29
C GLU A 145 -4.67 0.42 -16.01
N PRO A 146 -5.34 -0.75 -15.99
CA PRO A 146 -6.54 -1.07 -15.21
C PRO A 146 -6.25 -1.12 -13.70
N ARG A 147 -7.26 -0.89 -12.83
CA ARG A 147 -7.11 -1.05 -11.37
C ARG A 147 -7.14 -2.50 -10.90
N GLU A 148 -7.86 -3.36 -11.61
CA GLU A 148 -7.95 -4.80 -11.30
C GLU A 148 -8.07 -5.62 -12.59
N ARG A 149 -7.39 -6.77 -12.64
CA ARG A 149 -7.56 -7.80 -13.68
C ARG A 149 -7.50 -9.21 -13.12
N GLN A 150 -8.31 -10.09 -13.68
CA GLN A 150 -8.07 -11.53 -13.60
C GLN A 150 -7.19 -11.93 -14.78
N LEU A 151 -6.06 -12.57 -14.50
CA LEU A 151 -5.01 -12.92 -15.45
C LEU A 151 -4.63 -14.39 -15.28
N ALA A 152 -4.31 -15.06 -16.39
CA ALA A 152 -3.79 -16.41 -16.36
C ALA A 152 -2.31 -16.41 -15.96
N MET A 153 -1.82 -17.57 -15.53
CA MET A 153 -0.41 -17.79 -15.25
C MET A 153 0.43 -17.53 -16.52
N GLY A 154 1.51 -16.77 -16.40
CA GLY A 154 2.36 -16.39 -17.53
C GLY A 154 1.87 -15.21 -18.37
N ASP A 155 0.68 -14.65 -18.08
CA ASP A 155 0.17 -13.46 -18.78
C ASP A 155 1.05 -12.23 -18.51
N ARG A 156 0.88 -11.22 -19.37
CA ARG A 156 1.48 -9.90 -19.23
C ARG A 156 0.42 -8.81 -19.30
N GLN A 157 0.58 -7.78 -18.46
CA GLN A 157 -0.33 -6.64 -18.38
C GLN A 157 0.48 -5.34 -18.32
N PRO A 158 0.46 -4.50 -19.38
CA PRO A 158 0.98 -3.15 -19.29
C PRO A 158 0.06 -2.28 -18.43
N LEU A 159 0.63 -1.42 -17.61
CA LEU A 159 -0.10 -0.41 -16.83
C LEU A 159 -0.02 0.96 -17.52
N LEU A 160 -1.08 1.74 -17.39
CA LEU A 160 -1.08 3.18 -17.68
C LEU A 160 -1.15 3.91 -16.33
N VAL A 161 -0.21 4.82 -16.08
CA VAL A 161 -0.24 5.71 -14.93
C VAL A 161 -0.52 7.13 -15.40
N THR A 162 -1.66 7.66 -15.01
CA THR A 162 -2.08 9.03 -15.36
C THR A 162 -2.00 9.94 -14.15
N ALA A 163 -1.23 11.03 -14.24
CA ALA A 163 -1.22 12.11 -13.26
C ALA A 163 -2.34 13.12 -13.55
N TYR A 164 -2.97 13.62 -12.50
CA TYR A 164 -4.01 14.65 -12.54
C TYR A 164 -3.50 15.87 -11.78
N TRP A 165 -3.49 17.01 -12.45
CA TRP A 165 -2.93 18.26 -11.97
C TRP A 165 -4.04 19.26 -11.58
N SER A 166 -3.72 20.20 -10.69
CA SER A 166 -4.66 21.22 -10.18
C SER A 166 -5.19 22.20 -11.22
N ASP A 167 -4.55 22.29 -12.39
CA ASP A 167 -5.00 23.07 -13.54
C ASP A 167 -5.96 22.28 -14.46
N GLY A 168 -6.32 21.06 -14.09
CA GLY A 168 -7.18 20.15 -14.86
C GLY A 168 -6.45 19.36 -15.95
N ARG A 169 -5.12 19.55 -16.11
CA ARG A 169 -4.31 18.77 -17.04
C ARG A 169 -4.20 17.33 -16.56
N THR A 170 -4.11 16.41 -17.52
CA THR A 170 -3.74 15.01 -17.28
C THR A 170 -2.50 14.65 -18.08
N GLU A 171 -1.62 13.84 -17.52
CA GLU A 171 -0.36 13.44 -18.16
C GLU A 171 -0.10 11.95 -17.99
N ASP A 172 0.34 11.27 -19.05
CA ASP A 172 0.86 9.92 -18.95
C ASP A 172 2.25 9.95 -18.32
N VAL A 173 2.34 9.44 -17.10
CA VAL A 173 3.57 9.39 -16.30
C VAL A 173 4.08 7.96 -16.14
N THR A 174 3.59 7.01 -16.95
CA THR A 174 3.94 5.58 -16.88
C THR A 174 5.46 5.37 -16.92
N ALA A 175 6.14 6.09 -17.82
CA ALA A 175 7.58 6.01 -18.00
C ALA A 175 8.39 6.72 -16.91
N THR A 176 7.76 7.49 -16.01
CA THR A 176 8.43 8.24 -14.95
C THR A 176 8.00 7.81 -13.54
N ALA A 177 6.92 7.05 -13.41
CA ALA A 177 6.48 6.45 -12.16
C ALA A 177 7.48 5.37 -11.69
N THR A 178 7.44 5.07 -10.39
CA THR A 178 8.08 3.89 -9.81
C THR A 178 7.04 2.81 -9.56
N TYR A 179 7.47 1.55 -9.62
CA TYR A 179 6.60 0.40 -9.42
C TYR A 179 7.18 -0.54 -8.38
N GLN A 180 6.31 -1.15 -7.57
CA GLN A 180 6.69 -2.16 -6.60
C GLN A 180 5.60 -3.24 -6.52
N SER A 181 6.01 -4.51 -6.62
CA SER A 181 5.14 -5.64 -6.31
C SER A 181 5.27 -6.03 -4.84
N ASN A 182 4.16 -6.33 -4.18
CA ASN A 182 4.20 -6.91 -2.84
C ASN A 182 4.58 -8.41 -2.84
N ASN A 183 4.59 -9.06 -4.00
CA ASN A 183 5.04 -10.44 -4.17
C ASN A 183 5.53 -10.68 -5.61
N GLU A 184 6.83 -10.48 -5.84
CA GLU A 184 7.45 -10.63 -7.16
C GLU A 184 7.36 -12.07 -7.72
N ALA A 185 7.22 -13.08 -6.85
CA ALA A 185 7.05 -14.47 -7.31
C ALA A 185 5.65 -14.71 -7.94
N LEU A 186 4.63 -13.93 -7.54
CA LEU A 186 3.30 -13.97 -8.15
C LEU A 186 3.18 -13.02 -9.34
N ALA A 187 3.72 -11.81 -9.22
CA ALA A 187 3.82 -10.89 -10.34
C ALA A 187 5.02 -9.95 -10.18
N ALA A 188 5.90 -9.95 -11.17
CA ALA A 188 6.97 -8.96 -11.28
C ALA A 188 6.49 -7.77 -12.14
N VAL A 189 7.02 -6.59 -11.88
CA VAL A 189 6.77 -5.39 -12.68
C VAL A 189 8.11 -4.78 -13.08
N ASP A 190 8.26 -4.43 -14.36
CA ASP A 190 9.47 -3.76 -14.83
C ASP A 190 9.39 -2.23 -14.71
N GLU A 191 10.48 -1.55 -15.06
CA GLU A 191 10.57 -0.08 -15.00
C GLU A 191 9.58 0.65 -15.92
N ASN A 192 8.97 -0.03 -16.89
CA ASN A 192 8.03 0.54 -17.84
C ASN A 192 6.56 0.23 -17.47
N GLY A 193 6.33 -0.34 -16.28
CA GLY A 193 4.98 -0.71 -15.83
C GLY A 193 4.43 -1.96 -16.51
N LEU A 194 5.27 -2.82 -17.09
CA LEU A 194 4.83 -4.11 -17.62
C LEU A 194 4.84 -5.15 -16.50
N VAL A 195 3.64 -5.58 -16.10
CA VAL A 195 3.45 -6.65 -15.12
C VAL A 195 3.55 -8.01 -15.81
N SER A 196 4.36 -8.92 -15.27
CA SER A 196 4.51 -10.31 -15.73
C SER A 196 4.05 -11.27 -14.64
N ILE A 197 3.04 -12.09 -14.94
CA ILE A 197 2.41 -13.02 -14.00
C ILE A 197 3.22 -14.32 -13.90
N GLY A 198 3.41 -14.78 -12.67
CA GLY A 198 4.08 -16.04 -12.34
C GLY A 198 3.23 -17.29 -12.67
N GLN A 199 3.65 -18.42 -12.10
CA GLN A 199 3.04 -19.74 -12.35
C GLN A 199 2.24 -20.27 -11.14
N THR A 200 1.93 -19.41 -10.18
CA THR A 200 1.25 -19.78 -8.94
C THR A 200 -0.04 -18.96 -8.82
N PRO A 201 -1.17 -19.57 -8.42
CA PRO A 201 -2.40 -18.85 -8.22
C PRO A 201 -2.33 -17.97 -6.98
N GLY A 202 -3.10 -16.89 -6.95
CA GLY A 202 -3.12 -15.96 -5.83
C GLY A 202 -3.60 -14.57 -6.21
N ALA A 203 -3.42 -13.63 -5.29
CA ALA A 203 -3.68 -12.23 -5.53
C ALA A 203 -2.43 -11.42 -5.20
N VAL A 204 -2.10 -10.45 -6.04
CA VAL A 204 -0.89 -9.63 -5.93
C VAL A 204 -1.24 -8.18 -6.25
N ALA A 205 -0.60 -7.28 -5.52
CA ALA A 205 -0.77 -5.84 -5.67
C ALA A 205 0.53 -5.25 -6.22
N VAL A 206 0.41 -4.48 -7.29
CA VAL A 206 1.49 -3.67 -7.85
C VAL A 206 1.17 -2.21 -7.57
N MET A 207 1.97 -1.60 -6.72
CA MET A 207 1.87 -0.19 -6.38
C MET A 207 2.65 0.62 -7.42
N ALA A 208 2.04 1.67 -7.95
CA ALA A 208 2.72 2.74 -8.67
C ALA A 208 2.83 3.97 -7.79
N SER A 209 3.95 4.69 -7.86
CA SER A 209 4.15 5.95 -7.14
C SER A 209 4.72 7.03 -8.04
N TYR A 210 4.25 8.27 -7.85
CA TYR A 210 4.73 9.44 -8.59
C TYR A 210 4.43 10.71 -7.79
N LEU A 211 5.45 11.53 -7.50
CA LEU A 211 5.34 12.76 -6.68
C LEU A 211 4.55 12.59 -5.38
N GLY A 212 4.89 11.56 -4.60
CA GLY A 212 4.23 11.24 -3.33
C GLY A 212 2.82 10.65 -3.46
N GLN A 213 2.21 10.67 -4.65
CA GLN A 213 0.93 10.03 -4.92
C GLN A 213 1.13 8.54 -5.18
N VAL A 214 0.17 7.73 -4.72
CA VAL A 214 0.18 6.27 -4.87
C VAL A 214 -1.16 5.77 -5.39
N ASP A 215 -1.14 4.80 -6.30
CA ASP A 215 -2.31 4.01 -6.66
C ASP A 215 -1.87 2.58 -6.99
N VAL A 216 -2.81 1.64 -6.98
CA VAL A 216 -2.51 0.21 -6.96
C VAL A 216 -3.28 -0.52 -8.05
N PHE A 217 -2.56 -1.34 -8.81
CA PHE A 217 -3.11 -2.39 -9.64
C PHE A 217 -3.21 -3.71 -8.86
N GLN A 218 -4.35 -4.39 -8.94
CA GLN A 218 -4.53 -5.74 -8.42
C GLN A 218 -4.61 -6.78 -9.55
N ALA A 219 -3.67 -7.73 -9.54
CA ALA A 219 -3.78 -8.93 -10.35
C ALA A 219 -4.36 -10.08 -9.50
N LEU A 220 -5.35 -10.75 -10.09
CA LEU A 220 -5.96 -11.96 -9.57
C LEU A 220 -5.60 -13.10 -10.50
N ILE A 221 -4.99 -14.13 -9.94
CA ILE A 221 -4.47 -15.28 -10.68
C ILE A 221 -5.29 -16.48 -10.20
N PRO A 222 -6.39 -16.82 -10.90
CA PRO A 222 -7.26 -17.89 -10.47
C PRO A 222 -6.57 -19.25 -10.51
N ARG A 223 -7.08 -20.22 -9.74
CA ARG A 223 -6.66 -21.62 -9.88
C ARG A 223 -7.10 -22.16 -11.25
N GLY A 224 -6.24 -22.97 -11.86
CA GLY A 224 -6.43 -23.50 -13.21
C GLY A 224 -7.58 -24.51 -13.33
N GLU A 225 -7.92 -25.21 -12.26
CA GLU A 225 -9.16 -25.97 -12.18
C GLU A 225 -10.29 -24.99 -11.89
N THR A 226 -11.13 -24.75 -12.89
CA THR A 226 -12.44 -24.15 -12.66
C THR A 226 -13.20 -25.09 -11.74
N THR A 227 -13.31 -24.75 -10.47
CA THR A 227 -14.40 -25.29 -9.67
C THR A 227 -15.67 -24.84 -10.38
N GLU A 228 -16.41 -25.78 -10.96
CA GLU A 228 -17.74 -25.47 -11.50
C GLU A 228 -18.49 -24.67 -10.44
N VAL A 229 -19.19 -23.60 -10.84
CA VAL A 229 -19.97 -22.80 -9.87
C VAL A 229 -20.98 -23.67 -9.11
N SER A 230 -21.36 -24.83 -9.67
CA SER A 230 -22.16 -25.85 -9.01
C SER A 230 -21.43 -26.63 -7.90
N GLU A 231 -20.09 -26.74 -7.95
CA GLU A 231 -19.23 -27.38 -6.94
C GLU A 231 -18.72 -26.41 -5.87
N LEU A 232 -18.82 -25.09 -6.10
CA LEU A 232 -18.53 -24.06 -5.06
C LEU A 232 -19.49 -24.15 -3.87
N GLY A 233 -20.53 -24.99 -3.96
CA GLY A 233 -21.59 -25.13 -2.98
C GLY A 233 -22.41 -23.83 -2.86
N PRO A 234 -23.57 -23.87 -2.19
CA PRO A 234 -24.13 -22.63 -1.68
C PRO A 234 -23.07 -21.96 -0.79
N ALA A 235 -22.90 -20.65 -0.93
CA ALA A 235 -22.19 -19.84 0.06
C ALA A 235 -22.57 -20.33 1.46
N PRO A 236 -21.63 -20.55 2.39
CA PRO A 236 -21.95 -20.87 3.77
C PRO A 236 -22.87 -19.76 4.27
N VAL A 237 -24.16 -20.06 4.36
CA VAL A 237 -25.11 -19.13 4.92
C VAL A 237 -24.87 -19.21 6.42
N GLY A 238 -24.61 -18.07 7.05
CA GLY A 238 -24.45 -18.02 8.51
C GLY A 238 -25.65 -18.66 9.22
N SER A 239 -25.51 -18.96 10.51
CA SER A 239 -26.56 -19.59 11.32
C SER A 239 -27.93 -18.88 11.29
N SER A 240 -28.00 -17.63 10.84
CA SER A 240 -29.22 -16.84 10.67
C SER A 240 -29.93 -17.01 9.33
N GLY A 241 -29.39 -17.79 8.38
CA GLY A 241 -29.98 -17.90 7.04
C GLY A 241 -29.74 -16.69 6.13
N ALA A 242 -28.99 -15.69 6.59
CA ALA A 242 -28.56 -14.53 5.80
C ALA A 242 -27.03 -14.48 5.68
N SER A 243 -26.51 -14.12 4.50
CA SER A 243 -25.08 -13.86 4.29
C SER A 243 -24.72 -12.53 4.97
N HIS A 244 -23.72 -12.54 5.86
CA HIS A 244 -23.23 -11.30 6.45
C HIS A 244 -22.49 -10.48 5.37
N GLN A 245 -22.51 -9.15 5.45
CA GLN A 245 -21.87 -8.29 4.43
C GLN A 245 -20.37 -8.62 4.24
N ILE A 246 -19.69 -9.03 5.32
CA ILE A 246 -18.30 -9.48 5.28
C ILE A 246 -18.18 -10.79 4.46
N ASP A 247 -19.11 -11.72 4.63
CA ASP A 247 -19.11 -12.98 3.86
C ASP A 247 -19.29 -12.70 2.37
N GLU A 248 -20.17 -11.78 2.00
CA GLU A 248 -20.35 -11.38 0.59
C GLU A 248 -19.07 -10.81 -0.03
N LEU A 249 -18.27 -10.07 0.74
CA LEU A 249 -16.97 -9.56 0.30
C LEU A 249 -15.96 -10.70 0.12
N VAL A 250 -15.90 -11.64 1.08
CA VAL A 250 -15.01 -12.81 1.03
C VAL A 250 -15.38 -13.72 -0.14
N LEU A 251 -16.65 -14.08 -0.28
CA LEU A 251 -17.15 -14.98 -1.32
C LEU A 251 -16.94 -14.42 -2.72
N ARG A 252 -17.16 -13.12 -2.92
CA ARG A 252 -16.83 -12.45 -4.19
C ARG A 252 -15.34 -12.57 -4.52
N ARG A 253 -14.46 -12.47 -3.52
CA ARG A 253 -13.01 -12.61 -3.72
C ARG A 253 -12.61 -14.05 -4.03
N LEU A 254 -13.17 -15.02 -3.31
CA LEU A 254 -12.91 -16.46 -3.53
C LEU A 254 -13.36 -16.89 -4.93
N ALA A 255 -14.53 -16.42 -5.38
CA ALA A 255 -15.05 -16.69 -6.72
C ALA A 255 -14.10 -16.20 -7.83
N LYS A 256 -13.54 -14.98 -7.70
CA LYS A 256 -12.54 -14.45 -8.65
C LYS A 256 -11.24 -15.24 -8.67
N LEU A 257 -10.97 -16.08 -7.67
CA LEU A 257 -9.75 -16.88 -7.56
C LEU A 257 -9.98 -18.36 -7.85
N ASN A 258 -11.20 -18.77 -8.21
CA ASN A 258 -11.62 -20.16 -8.31
C ASN A 258 -11.29 -20.95 -7.03
N ILE A 259 -11.69 -20.41 -5.87
CA ILE A 259 -11.51 -21.06 -4.57
C ILE A 259 -12.89 -21.41 -4.01
N ALA A 260 -13.14 -22.70 -3.78
CA ALA A 260 -14.31 -23.15 -3.05
C ALA A 260 -14.23 -22.74 -1.58
N PRO A 261 -15.29 -22.16 -0.99
CA PRO A 261 -15.36 -21.95 0.44
C PRO A 261 -15.31 -23.31 1.17
N SER A 262 -14.72 -23.33 2.36
CA SER A 262 -14.73 -24.54 3.19
C SER A 262 -16.16 -24.83 3.67
N PRO A 263 -16.54 -26.11 3.82
CA PRO A 263 -17.85 -26.47 4.37
C PRO A 263 -17.99 -25.95 5.81
N ILE A 264 -19.23 -25.72 6.22
CA ILE A 264 -19.55 -25.39 7.61
C ILE A 264 -19.08 -26.55 8.50
N CYS A 265 -18.27 -26.23 9.51
CA CYS A 265 -17.80 -27.23 10.46
C CYS A 265 -18.93 -27.76 11.35
N ASP A 266 -18.76 -28.96 11.89
CA ASP A 266 -19.67 -29.56 12.87
C ASP A 266 -19.70 -28.76 14.19
N ASP A 267 -20.72 -29.01 15.01
CA ASP A 267 -20.98 -28.27 16.24
C ASP A 267 -19.88 -28.43 17.30
N VAL A 268 -19.24 -29.60 17.39
CA VAL A 268 -18.15 -29.83 18.36
C VAL A 268 -16.91 -29.04 17.94
N THR A 269 -16.57 -29.10 16.65
CA THR A 269 -15.47 -28.32 16.08
C THR A 269 -15.72 -26.82 16.23
N PHE A 270 -16.94 -26.36 15.93
CA PHE A 270 -17.34 -24.96 16.08
C PHE A 270 -17.17 -24.49 17.53
N LEU A 271 -17.75 -25.21 18.50
CA LEU A 271 -17.73 -24.80 19.90
C LEU A 271 -16.30 -24.67 20.44
N ARG A 272 -15.42 -25.63 20.08
CA ARG A 272 -14.01 -25.55 20.50
C ARG A 272 -13.30 -24.34 19.88
N ARG A 273 -13.52 -24.07 18.59
CA ARG A 273 -12.87 -22.94 17.88
C ARG A 273 -13.34 -21.61 18.42
N VAL A 274 -14.65 -21.41 18.59
CA VAL A 274 -15.20 -20.13 19.04
C VAL A 274 -14.74 -19.76 20.45
N TYR A 275 -14.67 -20.72 21.39
CA TYR A 275 -14.14 -20.48 22.74
C TYR A 275 -12.66 -20.06 22.70
N LEU A 276 -11.83 -20.75 21.91
CA LEU A 276 -10.41 -20.41 21.78
C LEU A 276 -10.19 -19.07 21.08
N ASP A 277 -10.97 -18.79 20.04
CA ASP A 277 -10.81 -17.58 19.22
C ASP A 277 -11.31 -16.33 19.94
N VAL A 278 -12.44 -16.42 20.65
CA VAL A 278 -13.11 -15.28 21.30
C VAL A 278 -12.52 -14.99 22.68
N ILE A 279 -12.33 -16.01 23.53
CA ILE A 279 -11.92 -15.83 24.94
C ILE A 279 -10.65 -16.61 25.33
N GLY A 280 -10.01 -17.32 24.40
CA GLY A 280 -8.72 -17.98 24.66
C GLY A 280 -8.77 -19.19 25.59
N THR A 281 -9.96 -19.74 25.88
CA THR A 281 -10.14 -20.90 26.78
C THR A 281 -10.84 -22.05 26.07
N LEU A 282 -11.02 -23.18 26.76
CA LEU A 282 -11.84 -24.30 26.29
C LEU A 282 -13.20 -24.26 26.99
N PRO A 283 -14.28 -24.72 26.34
CA PRO A 283 -15.56 -24.89 27.01
C PRO A 283 -15.41 -25.94 28.13
N THR A 284 -16.07 -25.69 29.26
CA THR A 284 -16.26 -26.69 30.29
C THR A 284 -17.15 -27.83 29.79
N ALA A 285 -17.11 -28.98 30.48
CA ALA A 285 -17.95 -30.11 30.12
C ALA A 285 -19.45 -29.78 30.14
N ASP A 286 -19.89 -28.92 31.07
CA ASP A 286 -21.29 -28.54 31.20
C ASP A 286 -21.73 -27.52 30.16
N GLU A 287 -20.86 -26.56 29.78
CA GLU A 287 -21.11 -25.69 28.62
C GLU A 287 -21.24 -26.49 27.34
N ALA A 288 -20.34 -27.45 27.10
CA ALA A 288 -20.40 -28.31 25.92
C ALA A 288 -21.67 -29.16 25.86
N ARG A 289 -22.06 -29.78 26.98
CA ARG A 289 -23.32 -30.55 27.05
C ARG A 289 -24.54 -29.67 26.80
N ARG A 290 -24.59 -28.46 27.38
CA ARG A 290 -25.70 -27.52 27.16
C ARG A 290 -25.81 -27.11 25.70
N PHE A 291 -24.70 -26.73 25.07
CA PHE A 291 -24.68 -26.34 23.66
C PHE A 291 -25.09 -27.49 22.73
N LEU A 292 -24.61 -28.71 22.98
CA LEU A 292 -24.94 -29.89 22.16
C LEU A 292 -26.38 -30.39 22.35
N ALA A 293 -27.02 -30.04 23.47
CA ALA A 293 -28.42 -30.35 23.73
C ALA A 293 -29.39 -29.27 23.21
N ASP A 294 -28.88 -28.10 22.80
CA ASP A 294 -29.67 -27.01 22.24
C ASP A 294 -29.94 -27.26 20.76
N GLU A 295 -31.21 -27.43 20.39
CA GLU A 295 -31.63 -27.62 18.98
C GLU A 295 -32.05 -26.29 18.30
N GLY A 296 -31.92 -25.17 19.00
CA GLY A 296 -32.28 -23.85 18.48
C GLY A 296 -31.47 -23.50 17.21
N PRO A 297 -32.12 -22.90 16.19
CA PRO A 297 -31.46 -22.56 14.92
C PRO A 297 -30.37 -21.49 15.08
N ASP A 298 -30.46 -20.66 16.12
CA ASP A 298 -29.57 -19.55 16.46
C ASP A 298 -28.56 -19.88 17.58
N ARG A 299 -28.46 -21.14 18.03
CA ARG A 299 -27.57 -21.55 19.14
C ARG A 299 -26.11 -21.11 18.97
N ARG A 300 -25.61 -21.11 17.72
CA ARG A 300 -24.24 -20.68 17.40
C ARG A 300 -24.04 -19.17 17.57
N GLN A 301 -25.06 -18.38 17.25
CA GLN A 301 -25.02 -16.93 17.47
C GLN A 301 -25.09 -16.61 18.96
N ARG A 302 -26.01 -17.25 19.70
CA ARG A 302 -26.15 -17.04 21.14
C ARG A 302 -24.86 -17.31 21.90
N VAL A 303 -24.18 -18.42 21.62
CA VAL A 303 -22.90 -18.71 22.31
C VAL A 303 -21.81 -17.69 21.95
N VAL A 304 -21.80 -17.14 20.73
CA VAL A 304 -20.87 -16.04 20.38
C VAL A 304 -21.19 -14.80 21.21
N ASP A 305 -22.46 -14.40 21.27
CA ASP A 305 -22.90 -13.21 22.02
C ASP A 305 -22.58 -13.36 23.53
N GLU A 306 -22.88 -14.53 24.11
CA GLU A 306 -22.53 -14.85 25.51
C GLU A 306 -21.02 -14.77 25.77
N LEU A 307 -20.18 -15.27 24.83
CA LEU A 307 -18.73 -15.24 24.96
C LEU A 307 -18.15 -13.82 24.86
N LEU A 308 -18.75 -12.94 24.06
CA LEU A 308 -18.32 -11.55 23.93
C LEU A 308 -18.59 -10.73 25.19
N GLU A 309 -19.61 -11.09 25.96
CA GLU A 309 -19.95 -10.42 27.23
C GLU A 309 -19.12 -10.90 28.44
N ARG A 310 -18.36 -11.98 28.27
CA ARG A 310 -17.55 -12.56 29.34
C ARG A 310 -16.31 -11.72 29.66
N PRO A 311 -15.89 -11.62 30.94
CA PRO A 311 -14.67 -10.89 31.31
C PRO A 311 -13.41 -11.44 30.63
N GLU A 312 -13.39 -12.76 30.33
CA GLU A 312 -12.27 -13.39 29.63
C GLU A 312 -12.05 -12.85 28.22
N PHE A 313 -13.08 -12.28 27.57
CA PHE A 313 -12.91 -11.59 26.29
C PHE A 313 -11.92 -10.43 26.43
N ALA A 314 -12.16 -9.52 27.39
CA ALA A 314 -11.28 -8.38 27.62
C ALA A 314 -9.88 -8.83 28.05
N ASP A 315 -9.77 -9.85 28.91
CA ASP A 315 -8.47 -10.40 29.34
C ASP A 315 -7.65 -10.94 28.16
N TYR A 316 -8.29 -11.76 27.31
CA TYR A 316 -7.63 -12.41 26.19
C TYR A 316 -7.20 -11.43 25.09
N TRP A 317 -8.05 -10.46 24.76
CA TRP A 317 -7.73 -9.44 23.76
C TRP A 317 -6.73 -8.42 24.29
N ALA A 318 -6.78 -8.06 25.57
CA ALA A 318 -5.76 -7.24 26.20
C ALA A 318 -4.38 -7.89 26.14
N LEU A 319 -4.29 -9.20 26.35
CA LEU A 319 -3.05 -9.95 26.21
C LEU A 319 -2.49 -9.85 24.78
N LYS A 320 -3.32 -10.16 23.77
CA LYS A 320 -2.90 -10.07 22.35
C LYS A 320 -2.44 -8.67 21.97
N TRP A 321 -3.22 -7.65 22.35
CA TRP A 321 -2.91 -6.26 22.02
C TRP A 321 -1.74 -5.71 22.82
N SER A 322 -1.50 -6.23 24.01
CA SER A 322 -0.30 -5.89 24.79
C SER A 322 0.98 -6.32 24.08
N ASP A 323 0.98 -7.45 23.38
CA ASP A 323 2.12 -7.87 22.57
C ASP A 323 2.30 -6.95 21.35
N LEU A 324 1.22 -6.66 20.61
CA LEU A 324 1.25 -5.77 19.44
C LEU A 324 1.73 -4.35 19.80
N LEU A 325 1.25 -3.83 20.91
CA LEU A 325 1.56 -2.49 21.42
C LEU A 325 2.76 -2.46 22.36
N ARG A 326 3.46 -3.59 22.51
CA ARG A 326 4.73 -3.75 23.24
C ARG A 326 4.65 -3.32 24.70
N VAL A 327 3.60 -3.71 25.43
CA VAL A 327 3.53 -3.51 26.88
C VAL A 327 4.70 -4.25 27.56
N ASN A 328 5.76 -3.52 27.90
CA ASN A 328 7.01 -4.10 28.36
C ASN A 328 7.38 -3.59 29.75
N ARG A 329 7.20 -4.44 30.77
CA ARG A 329 7.52 -4.12 32.17
C ARG A 329 8.99 -3.77 32.40
N ARG A 330 9.94 -4.27 31.60
CA ARG A 330 11.37 -3.94 31.76
C ARG A 330 11.67 -2.50 31.31
N VAL A 331 10.91 -1.98 30.36
CA VAL A 331 11.08 -0.61 29.83
C VAL A 331 10.21 0.38 30.62
N LEU A 332 8.95 0.03 30.87
CA LEU A 332 7.96 0.92 31.47
C LEU A 332 7.95 0.89 33.02
N GLY A 333 8.63 -0.08 33.63
CA GLY A 333 8.47 -0.39 35.04
C GLY A 333 7.13 -1.09 35.33
N ARG A 334 6.91 -1.44 36.61
CA ARG A 334 5.70 -2.17 37.03
C ARG A 334 4.44 -1.33 36.84
N GLU A 335 4.46 -0.09 37.28
CA GLU A 335 3.30 0.80 37.27
C GLU A 335 2.92 1.23 35.85
N GLY A 336 3.91 1.64 35.03
CA GLY A 336 3.67 2.04 33.64
C GLY A 336 3.13 0.91 32.78
N ALA A 337 3.68 -0.31 32.92
CA ALA A 337 3.15 -1.46 32.20
C ALA A 337 1.74 -1.85 32.66
N TYR A 338 1.45 -1.75 33.96
CA TYR A 338 0.13 -2.07 34.49
C TYR A 338 -0.94 -1.08 34.02
N THR A 339 -0.68 0.23 34.14
CA THR A 339 -1.62 1.28 33.70
C THR A 339 -1.86 1.21 32.20
N TYR A 340 -0.82 0.93 31.40
CA TYR A 340 -0.97 0.74 29.96
C TYR A 340 -1.80 -0.49 29.61
N TYR A 341 -1.49 -1.65 30.22
CA TYR A 341 -2.30 -2.86 30.08
C TYR A 341 -3.77 -2.62 30.47
N ARG A 342 -4.01 -1.92 31.59
CA ARG A 342 -5.36 -1.60 32.08
C ARG A 342 -6.12 -0.75 31.07
N TRP A 343 -5.51 0.25 30.47
CA TRP A 343 -6.15 1.05 29.42
C TRP A 343 -6.52 0.20 28.19
N ILE A 344 -5.66 -0.74 27.76
CA ILE A 344 -5.97 -1.68 26.67
C ILE A 344 -7.14 -2.57 27.07
N HIS A 345 -7.08 -3.17 28.25
CA HIS A 345 -8.11 -4.06 28.80
C HIS A 345 -9.47 -3.37 28.91
N ASP A 346 -9.51 -2.21 29.56
CA ASP A 346 -10.73 -1.44 29.75
C ASP A 346 -11.31 -0.98 28.39
N SER A 347 -10.47 -0.79 27.36
CA SER A 347 -10.93 -0.49 25.99
C SER A 347 -11.67 -1.68 25.35
N PHE A 348 -11.20 -2.91 25.54
CA PHE A 348 -11.93 -4.11 25.06
C PHE A 348 -13.18 -4.37 25.89
N ALA A 349 -13.11 -4.22 27.22
CA ALA A 349 -14.26 -4.40 28.10
C ALA A 349 -15.41 -3.42 27.78
N ALA A 350 -15.08 -2.19 27.38
CA ALA A 350 -16.06 -1.19 26.96
C ALA A 350 -16.51 -1.31 25.49
N ASN A 351 -16.01 -2.31 24.74
CA ASN A 351 -16.23 -2.46 23.30
C ASN A 351 -15.89 -1.16 22.53
N LYS A 352 -14.75 -0.55 22.84
CA LYS A 352 -14.33 0.71 22.23
C LYS A 352 -14.12 0.53 20.71
N PRO A 353 -14.69 1.41 19.87
CA PRO A 353 -14.42 1.41 18.43
C PRO A 353 -12.93 1.50 18.12
N LEU A 354 -12.46 0.71 17.15
CA LEU A 354 -11.03 0.62 16.82
C LEU A 354 -10.45 1.97 16.36
N ASP A 355 -11.24 2.79 15.66
CA ASP A 355 -10.85 4.14 15.23
C ASP A 355 -10.63 5.08 16.42
N GLN A 356 -11.49 4.98 17.46
CA GLN A 356 -11.31 5.71 18.70
C GLN A 356 -10.07 5.22 19.46
N PHE A 357 -9.88 3.91 19.58
CA PHE A 357 -8.71 3.31 20.23
C PHE A 357 -7.40 3.75 19.56
N ALA A 358 -7.34 3.70 18.22
CA ALA A 358 -6.18 4.15 17.46
C ALA A 358 -5.95 5.66 17.60
N ARG A 359 -7.01 6.47 17.53
CA ARG A 359 -6.92 7.92 17.70
C ARG A 359 -6.38 8.30 19.08
N GLU A 360 -6.95 7.74 20.15
CA GLU A 360 -6.51 8.01 21.52
C GLU A 360 -5.03 7.67 21.73
N LEU A 361 -4.55 6.57 21.13
CA LEU A 361 -3.13 6.21 21.17
C LEU A 361 -2.25 7.23 20.42
N LEU A 362 -2.65 7.58 19.20
CA LEU A 362 -1.85 8.42 18.30
C LEU A 362 -1.83 9.90 18.69
N THR A 363 -2.87 10.36 19.37
CA THR A 363 -3.01 11.74 19.85
C THR A 363 -2.87 11.83 21.37
N ALA A 364 -2.19 10.84 21.99
CA ALA A 364 -2.01 10.82 23.43
C ALA A 364 -1.15 12.01 23.89
N GLU A 365 -1.71 12.84 24.76
CA GLU A 365 -1.03 14.00 25.34
C GLU A 365 -1.21 14.03 26.87
N GLY A 366 -0.36 14.80 27.55
CA GLY A 366 -0.44 15.01 29.00
C GLY A 366 0.32 13.99 29.85
N PRO A 367 0.13 14.03 31.18
CA PRO A 367 0.79 13.13 32.12
C PRO A 367 0.40 11.66 31.89
N LEU A 368 1.36 10.74 31.96
CA LEU A 368 1.13 9.31 31.71
C LEU A 368 0.22 8.61 32.74
N SER A 369 0.02 9.23 33.90
CA SER A 369 -0.96 8.80 34.90
C SER A 369 -2.40 9.06 34.46
N GLU A 370 -2.61 10.05 33.60
CA GLU A 370 -3.92 10.48 33.08
C GLU A 370 -4.15 9.98 31.64
N SER A 371 -3.06 9.82 30.88
CA SER A 371 -3.06 9.29 29.51
C SER A 371 -2.13 8.07 29.37
N PRO A 372 -2.56 6.88 29.84
CA PRO A 372 -1.73 5.67 29.82
C PRO A 372 -1.37 5.20 28.41
N ALA A 373 -2.15 5.58 27.39
CA ALA A 373 -1.85 5.29 25.99
C ALA A 373 -0.49 5.88 25.57
N GLY A 374 -0.08 7.01 26.18
CA GLY A 374 1.21 7.64 25.95
C GLY A 374 2.42 6.77 26.32
N GLN A 375 2.24 5.68 27.08
CA GLN A 375 3.30 4.71 27.39
C GLN A 375 3.86 4.04 26.12
N PHE A 376 3.09 4.00 25.03
CA PHE A 376 3.55 3.59 23.71
C PHE A 376 4.84 4.33 23.27
N TYR A 377 4.87 5.65 23.44
CA TYR A 377 6.00 6.48 23.03
C TYR A 377 7.24 6.29 23.90
N LYS A 378 7.09 5.74 25.11
CA LYS A 378 8.24 5.32 25.93
C LYS A 378 8.84 4.00 25.46
N VAL A 379 8.00 3.06 25.01
CA VAL A 379 8.47 1.74 24.59
C VAL A 379 8.97 1.71 23.14
N VAL A 380 8.50 2.65 22.31
CA VAL A 380 8.95 2.86 20.94
C VAL A 380 9.41 4.32 20.75
N PRO A 381 10.60 4.70 21.24
CA PRO A 381 10.98 6.12 21.34
C PRO A 381 11.54 6.71 20.04
N LYS A 382 11.90 5.88 19.04
CA LYS A 382 12.49 6.38 17.79
C LYS A 382 11.41 6.61 16.72
N PRO A 383 11.40 7.75 16.02
CA PRO A 383 10.35 8.07 15.05
C PRO A 383 10.13 7.01 13.97
N ASN A 384 11.20 6.41 13.45
CA ASN A 384 11.13 5.34 12.45
C ASN A 384 10.52 4.04 13.01
N GLU A 385 10.84 3.69 14.25
CA GLU A 385 10.27 2.52 14.93
C GLU A 385 8.79 2.75 15.26
N MET A 386 8.41 3.97 15.64
CA MET A 386 7.00 4.35 15.87
C MET A 386 6.18 4.22 14.59
N ALA A 387 6.63 4.87 13.51
CA ALA A 387 5.94 4.83 12.22
C ALA A 387 5.75 3.40 11.71
N SER A 388 6.79 2.57 11.83
CA SER A 388 6.72 1.15 11.47
C SER A 388 5.72 0.38 12.35
N THR A 389 5.79 0.54 13.68
CA THR A 389 4.90 -0.18 14.62
C THR A 389 3.44 0.21 14.41
N VAL A 390 3.14 1.51 14.29
CA VAL A 390 1.77 2.01 14.03
C VAL A 390 1.25 1.48 12.70
N SER A 391 2.06 1.52 11.64
CA SER A 391 1.67 1.02 10.32
C SER A 391 1.39 -0.49 10.33
N GLN A 392 2.20 -1.26 11.07
CA GLN A 392 1.99 -2.70 11.23
C GLN A 392 0.70 -3.01 11.98
N VAL A 393 0.46 -2.32 13.10
CA VAL A 393 -0.68 -2.61 13.99
C VAL A 393 -2.00 -2.14 13.38
N PHE A 394 -2.05 -0.93 12.82
CA PHE A 394 -3.32 -0.31 12.41
C PHE A 394 -3.56 -0.27 10.90
N LEU A 395 -2.51 -0.37 10.07
CA LEU A 395 -2.64 -0.28 8.61
C LEU A 395 -2.41 -1.64 7.91
N GLY A 396 -2.08 -2.69 8.66
CA GLY A 396 -1.89 -4.04 8.12
C GLY A 396 -0.67 -4.19 7.20
N VAL A 397 0.26 -3.24 7.24
CA VAL A 397 1.53 -3.30 6.51
C VAL A 397 2.40 -4.36 7.20
N ARG A 398 2.70 -5.48 6.54
CA ARG A 398 3.55 -6.54 7.10
C ARG A 398 4.89 -6.64 6.40
#